data_AF-A0A438AGZ7-F1
#
_entry.id   AF-A0A438AGZ7-F1
#
_cell.length_a   1.000
_cell.length_b   1.000
_cell.length_c   1.000
_cell.angle_alpha   90.00
_cell.angle_beta   90.00
_cell.angle_gamma   90.00
#
_symmetry.space_group_name_H-M   'P 1'
#
loop_
_entity.id
_entity.type
_entity.pdbx_description
1 polymer ?
#
loop_
_entity_poly.entity_id
_entity_poly.type
_entity_poly.pdbx_seq_one_letter_code
_entity_poly.pdbx_strand_id
1 'polypeptide(L)'
;MLGKLVPLVLALVGLGAGVGAGIALRPAPHDDVAAIGPCGDLGPEAVTQVAEAVEEPPAPDPTTEFVDLSNQFVVPDIEDGAVSALVVVTLSLEVAQGMSEVVLAREPKVRDAFLRVLLDHANAGGFRGAFTANGTMERLRAALTEVAIAELGDPLRDVLILDINRQEMT
;
A
#
# COMPACT_ATOMS: atom_id res chain seq x y z
N MET A 1 -14.20 43.86 29.32
CA MET A 1 -15.13 42.82 28.83
C MET A 1 -14.97 42.48 27.34
N LEU A 2 -13.94 43.00 26.64
CA LEU A 2 -13.71 42.74 25.21
C LEU A 2 -13.01 41.39 24.92
N GLY A 3 -12.33 40.80 25.92
CA GLY A 3 -11.59 39.54 25.75
C GLY A 3 -12.44 38.26 25.57
N LYS A 4 -13.77 38.35 25.76
CA LYS A 4 -14.71 37.23 25.53
C LYS A 4 -15.49 37.34 24.21
N LEU A 5 -15.47 38.49 23.56
CA LEU A 5 -16.15 38.71 22.28
C LEU A 5 -15.34 38.17 21.10
N VAL A 6 -14.02 38.34 21.14
CA VAL A 6 -13.10 37.82 20.11
C VAL A 6 -13.27 36.32 19.87
N PRO A 7 -13.24 35.43 20.89
CA PRO A 7 -13.40 33.99 20.64
C PRO A 7 -14.80 33.62 20.13
N LEU A 8 -15.84 34.34 20.54
CA LEU A 8 -17.21 34.07 20.08
C LEU A 8 -17.40 34.43 18.60
N VAL A 9 -16.83 35.56 18.17
CA VAL A 9 -16.89 35.98 16.75
C VAL A 9 -16.05 35.05 15.89
N LEU A 10 -14.86 34.64 16.35
CA LEU A 10 -14.02 33.68 15.63
C LEU A 10 -14.71 32.32 15.47
N ALA A 11 -15.39 31.84 16.51
CA ALA A 11 -16.17 30.61 16.45
C ALA A 11 -17.33 30.72 15.44
N LEU A 12 -18.08 31.82 15.46
CA LEU A 12 -19.19 32.05 14.51
C LEU A 12 -18.72 32.15 13.06
N VAL A 13 -17.63 32.88 12.81
CA VAL A 13 -17.07 33.03 11.45
C VAL A 13 -16.48 31.72 10.97
N GLY A 14 -15.76 30.99 11.83
CA GLY A 14 -15.19 29.67 11.48
C GLY A 14 -16.27 28.65 11.12
N LEU A 15 -17.35 28.57 11.93
CA LEU A 15 -18.49 27.69 11.64
C LEU A 15 -19.22 28.10 10.35
N GLY A 16 -19.47 29.40 10.17
CA GLY A 16 -20.14 29.92 8.97
C GLY A 16 -19.33 29.66 7.69
N ALA A 17 -18.01 29.90 7.74
CA ALA A 17 -17.12 29.65 6.62
C ALA A 17 -17.00 28.15 6.30
N GLY A 18 -16.88 27.29 7.31
CA GLY A 18 -16.78 25.84 7.13
C GLY A 18 -18.03 25.24 6.48
N VAL A 19 -19.22 25.59 7.00
CA VAL A 19 -20.49 25.09 6.46
C VAL A 19 -20.78 25.65 5.07
N GLY A 20 -20.50 26.93 4.84
CA GLY A 20 -20.67 27.56 3.52
C GLY A 20 -19.78 26.93 2.45
N ALA A 21 -18.50 26.69 2.76
CA ALA A 21 -17.57 26.05 1.83
C ALA A 21 -17.95 24.60 1.51
N GLY A 22 -18.40 23.83 2.51
CA GLY A 22 -18.83 22.44 2.32
C GLY A 22 -20.05 22.31 1.40
N ILE A 23 -20.99 23.25 1.46
CA ILE A 23 -22.14 23.26 0.54
C ILE A 23 -21.73 23.73 -0.85
N ALA A 24 -20.87 24.75 -0.96
CA ALA A 24 -20.44 25.29 -2.25
C ALA A 24 -19.53 24.34 -3.04
N LEU A 25 -18.69 23.56 -2.36
CA LEU A 25 -17.77 22.60 -2.97
C LEU A 25 -18.36 21.20 -3.10
N ARG A 26 -19.64 21.00 -2.77
CA ARG A 26 -20.31 19.71 -2.90
C ARG A 26 -20.32 19.31 -4.39
N PRO A 27 -19.69 18.19 -4.78
CA PRO A 27 -19.72 17.71 -6.16
C PRO A 27 -21.15 17.42 -6.60
N ALA A 28 -21.49 17.75 -7.84
CA ALA A 28 -22.77 17.40 -8.42
C ALA A 28 -22.89 15.86 -8.52
N PRO A 29 -24.07 15.27 -8.27
CA PRO A 29 -24.30 13.87 -8.55
C PRO A 29 -24.10 13.62 -10.05
N HIS A 30 -23.22 12.69 -10.39
CA HIS A 30 -23.13 12.17 -11.75
C HIS A 30 -24.30 11.21 -11.96
N ASP A 31 -25.31 11.67 -12.69
CA ASP A 31 -26.35 10.82 -13.27
C ASP A 31 -25.79 10.16 -14.55
N ASP A 32 -24.89 9.18 -14.39
CA ASP A 32 -24.53 8.28 -15.48
C ASP A 32 -25.28 6.96 -15.34
N VAL A 33 -26.61 7.04 -15.49
CA VAL A 33 -27.40 5.90 -15.94
C VAL A 33 -27.41 5.93 -17.47
N ALA A 34 -26.27 5.58 -18.07
CA ALA A 34 -26.18 5.42 -19.52
C ALA A 34 -26.85 4.08 -19.91
N ALA A 35 -28.13 4.17 -20.26
CA ALA A 35 -28.85 3.13 -20.97
C ALA A 35 -28.13 2.80 -22.28
N ILE A 36 -27.62 1.57 -22.40
CA ILE A 36 -27.10 1.04 -23.66
C ILE A 36 -28.31 0.58 -24.50
N GLY A 37 -28.72 1.44 -25.44
CA GLY A 37 -29.58 1.08 -26.57
C GLY A 37 -28.72 0.84 -27.83
N PRO A 38 -29.10 -0.11 -28.71
CA PRO A 38 -28.23 -0.60 -29.78
C PRO A 38 -28.35 0.21 -31.08
N CYS A 39 -27.24 0.31 -31.80
CA CYS A 39 -27.09 0.80 -33.20
C CYS A 39 -27.17 2.32 -33.43
N GLY A 40 -26.09 2.89 -33.95
CA GLY A 40 -26.04 4.24 -34.55
C GLY A 40 -24.64 4.59 -35.04
N ASP A 41 -24.50 4.74 -36.35
CA ASP A 41 -23.29 4.74 -37.18
C ASP A 41 -22.72 6.15 -37.47
N LEU A 42 -21.45 6.19 -37.94
CA LEU A 42 -20.70 7.29 -38.60
C LEU A 42 -20.25 8.47 -37.69
N GLY A 43 -18.99 8.91 -37.62
CA GLY A 43 -17.81 8.86 -38.49
C GLY A 43 -16.81 9.94 -37.99
N PRO A 44 -15.70 10.19 -38.69
CA PRO A 44 -14.33 10.05 -38.16
C PRO A 44 -13.69 11.36 -37.68
N GLU A 45 -12.78 11.29 -36.71
CA GLU A 45 -11.42 11.82 -36.88
C GLU A 45 -10.50 11.41 -35.73
N ALA A 46 -9.28 11.03 -36.12
CA ALA A 46 -8.29 10.40 -35.29
C ALA A 46 -7.64 11.40 -34.32
N VAL A 47 -7.65 11.05 -33.03
CA VAL A 47 -6.56 11.40 -32.13
C VAL A 47 -6.15 10.11 -31.43
N THR A 48 -5.09 9.49 -31.93
CA THR A 48 -4.37 8.44 -31.21
C THR A 48 -3.68 9.09 -30.01
N GLN A 49 -4.43 9.25 -28.93
CA GLN A 49 -3.85 9.25 -27.59
C GLN A 49 -3.81 7.78 -27.18
N VAL A 50 -2.59 7.27 -27.09
CA VAL A 50 -2.31 6.06 -26.32
C VAL A 50 -2.69 6.43 -24.89
N ALA A 51 -3.95 6.18 -24.55
CA ALA A 51 -4.40 6.12 -23.17
C ALA A 51 -3.65 4.93 -22.59
N GLU A 52 -2.56 5.24 -21.90
CA GLU A 52 -1.97 4.37 -20.90
C GLU A 52 -3.13 3.99 -19.99
N ALA A 53 -3.63 2.76 -20.18
CA ALA A 53 -4.64 2.18 -19.34
C ALA A 53 -4.02 2.16 -17.95
N VAL A 54 -4.35 3.15 -17.14
CA VAL A 54 -4.26 3.05 -15.70
C VAL A 54 -5.16 1.87 -15.40
N GLU A 55 -4.52 0.71 -15.22
CA GLU A 55 -5.17 -0.49 -14.76
C GLU A 55 -5.80 -0.10 -13.44
N GLU A 56 -7.13 0.06 -13.49
CA GLU A 56 -7.94 0.34 -12.32
C GLU A 56 -7.61 -0.76 -11.31
N PRO A 57 -7.21 -0.40 -10.07
CA PRO A 57 -6.83 -1.40 -9.10
C PRO A 57 -7.96 -2.43 -9.02
N PRO A 58 -7.63 -3.74 -9.09
CA PRO A 58 -8.66 -4.77 -9.12
C PRO A 58 -9.61 -4.52 -7.95
N ALA A 59 -10.91 -4.49 -8.27
CA ALA A 59 -11.95 -4.34 -7.25
C ALA A 59 -11.66 -5.34 -6.12
N PRO A 60 -11.76 -4.93 -4.85
CA PRO A 60 -11.40 -5.81 -3.73
C PRO A 60 -12.17 -7.11 -3.88
N ASP A 61 -11.42 -8.18 -4.10
CA ASP A 61 -11.98 -9.51 -4.24
C ASP A 61 -12.65 -9.80 -2.88
N PRO A 62 -13.99 -9.97 -2.80
CA PRO A 62 -14.69 -10.10 -1.52
C PRO A 62 -14.34 -11.41 -0.78
N THR A 63 -13.34 -12.13 -1.29
CA THR A 63 -12.87 -13.44 -0.87
C THR A 63 -11.55 -13.39 -0.09
N THR A 64 -10.89 -12.24 0.00
CA THR A 64 -9.63 -12.06 0.73
C THR A 64 -9.69 -10.96 1.79
N GLU A 65 -8.82 -11.07 2.79
CA GLU A 65 -8.59 -10.13 3.87
C GLU A 65 -7.11 -9.75 3.90
N PHE A 66 -6.82 -8.53 4.33
CA PHE A 66 -5.45 -8.04 4.50
C PHE A 66 -5.09 -7.95 5.98
N VAL A 67 -3.96 -8.54 6.35
CA VAL A 67 -3.44 -8.55 7.71
C VAL A 67 -2.11 -7.82 7.74
N ASP A 68 -2.12 -6.61 8.30
CA ASP A 68 -0.89 -5.84 8.49
C ASP A 68 -0.04 -6.48 9.59
N LEU A 69 1.25 -6.62 9.31
CA LEU A 69 2.19 -7.13 10.30
C LEU A 69 2.56 -6.02 11.29
N SER A 70 2.62 -6.38 12.57
CA SER A 70 2.92 -5.41 13.62
C SER A 70 4.38 -4.97 13.52
N ASN A 71 4.56 -3.65 13.46
CA ASN A 71 5.84 -2.96 13.36
C ASN A 71 6.60 -3.23 12.06
N GLN A 72 7.40 -2.26 11.67
CA GLN A 72 8.25 -2.35 10.48
C GLN A 72 9.41 -3.32 10.72
N PHE A 73 9.90 -3.93 9.66
CA PHE A 73 11.11 -4.74 9.65
C PHE A 73 12.31 -3.84 9.42
N VAL A 74 13.35 -3.96 10.25
CA VAL A 74 14.58 -3.20 10.11
C VAL A 74 15.74 -4.18 9.98
N VAL A 75 16.45 -4.11 8.85
CA VAL A 75 17.61 -4.98 8.57
C VAL A 75 18.83 -4.16 8.16
N PRO A 76 20.02 -4.47 8.67
CA PRO A 76 21.25 -3.82 8.24
C PRO A 76 21.72 -4.38 6.90
N ASP A 77 22.21 -3.50 6.03
CA ASP A 77 23.08 -3.88 4.91
C ASP A 77 24.53 -3.73 5.38
N ILE A 78 25.30 -4.81 5.29
CA ILE A 78 26.69 -4.87 5.75
C ILE A 78 27.61 -4.93 4.53
N GLU A 79 28.56 -4.01 4.49
CA GLU A 79 29.61 -3.93 3.47
C GLU A 79 30.97 -3.80 4.17
N ASP A 80 31.95 -4.58 3.74
CA ASP A 80 33.30 -4.61 4.33
C ASP A 80 33.34 -4.78 5.87
N GLY A 81 32.35 -5.48 6.44
CA GLY A 81 32.23 -5.73 7.88
C GLY A 81 31.66 -4.57 8.70
N ALA A 82 31.20 -3.51 8.04
CA ALA A 82 30.51 -2.38 8.67
C ALA A 82 29.08 -2.24 8.12
N VAL A 83 28.18 -1.63 8.91
CA VAL A 83 26.82 -1.31 8.43
C VAL A 83 26.92 -0.14 7.47
N SER A 84 26.61 -0.35 6.20
CA SER A 84 26.61 0.69 5.16
C SER A 84 25.25 1.39 5.06
N ALA A 85 24.16 0.65 5.29
CA ALA A 85 22.81 1.20 5.29
C ALA A 85 21.87 0.43 6.23
N LEU A 86 20.75 1.06 6.57
CA LEU A 86 19.61 0.42 7.22
C LEU A 86 18.45 0.37 6.23
N VAL A 87 17.85 -0.80 6.08
CA VAL A 87 16.64 -1.01 5.27
C VAL A 87 15.46 -1.19 6.18
N VAL A 88 14.42 -0.42 5.93
CA VAL A 88 13.15 -0.46 6.66
C VAL A 88 12.05 -0.89 5.71
N VAL A 89 11.31 -1.94 6.07
CA VAL A 89 10.27 -2.54 5.21
C VAL A 89 8.97 -2.66 5.98
N THR A 90 7.86 -2.27 5.36
CA THR A 90 6.51 -2.50 5.86
C THR A 90 5.83 -3.57 5.03
N LEU A 91 5.29 -4.60 5.68
CA LEU A 91 4.71 -5.78 5.04
C LEU A 91 3.27 -6.00 5.50
N SER A 92 2.43 -6.49 4.60
CA SER A 92 1.06 -6.96 4.86
C SER A 92 0.84 -8.31 4.18
N LEU A 93 -0.05 -9.12 4.72
CA LEU A 93 -0.38 -10.45 4.18
C LEU A 93 -1.77 -10.42 3.58
N GLU A 94 -1.91 -10.90 2.34
CA GLU A 94 -3.22 -11.21 1.77
C GLU A 94 -3.58 -12.65 2.11
N VAL A 95 -4.72 -12.83 2.77
CA VAL A 95 -5.18 -14.12 3.29
C VAL A 95 -6.62 -14.38 2.91
N ALA A 96 -7.03 -15.64 2.94
CA ALA A 96 -8.43 -16.00 2.74
C ALA A 96 -9.33 -15.35 3.81
N GLN A 97 -10.55 -14.96 3.42
CA GLN A 97 -11.55 -14.39 4.33
C GLN A 97 -11.76 -15.25 5.59
N GLY A 98 -11.87 -14.60 6.74
CA GLY A 98 -12.06 -15.24 8.05
C GLY A 98 -10.79 -15.84 8.67
N MET A 99 -9.63 -15.72 8.02
CA MET A 99 -8.37 -16.32 8.51
C MET A 99 -7.46 -15.32 9.24
N SER A 100 -7.85 -14.05 9.34
CA SER A 100 -7.03 -13.00 9.97
C SER A 100 -6.59 -13.34 11.40
N GLU A 101 -7.49 -13.83 12.25
CA GLU A 101 -7.15 -14.18 13.64
C GLU A 101 -6.15 -15.35 13.74
N VAL A 102 -6.28 -16.33 12.84
CA VAL A 102 -5.38 -17.49 12.79
C VAL A 102 -3.97 -17.06 12.38
N VAL A 103 -3.88 -16.13 11.43
CA VAL A 103 -2.62 -15.57 10.94
C VAL A 103 -1.96 -14.74 12.03
N LEU A 104 -2.71 -13.87 12.71
CA LEU A 104 -2.22 -13.07 13.83
C LEU A 104 -1.70 -13.95 14.99
N ALA A 105 -2.34 -15.09 15.27
CA ALA A 105 -1.85 -16.04 16.26
C ALA A 105 -0.49 -16.67 15.90
N ARG A 106 -0.17 -16.76 14.60
CA ARG A 106 1.11 -17.28 14.07
C ARG A 106 2.09 -16.18 13.67
N GLU A 107 1.69 -14.92 13.75
CA GLU A 107 2.49 -13.75 13.38
C GLU A 107 3.92 -13.82 13.95
N PRO A 108 4.18 -14.21 15.21
CA PRO A 108 5.54 -14.26 15.74
C PRO A 108 6.48 -15.16 14.91
N LYS A 109 5.98 -16.29 14.38
CA LYS A 109 6.78 -17.20 13.54
C LYS A 109 6.99 -16.63 12.13
N VAL A 110 5.95 -16.05 11.55
CA VAL A 110 6.04 -15.42 10.23
C VAL A 110 7.05 -14.27 10.26
N ARG A 111 7.02 -13.44 11.31
CA ARG A 111 7.99 -12.35 11.48
C ARG A 111 9.43 -12.87 11.60
N ASP A 112 9.64 -13.94 12.36
CA ASP A 112 10.95 -14.59 12.50
C ASP A 112 11.46 -15.14 11.15
N ALA A 113 10.60 -15.80 10.36
CA ALA A 113 10.93 -16.26 9.02
C ALA A 113 11.24 -15.10 8.05
N PHE A 114 10.44 -14.04 8.07
CA PHE A 114 10.64 -12.86 7.22
C PHE A 114 11.95 -12.14 7.54
N LEU A 115 12.29 -12.01 8.82
CA LEU A 115 13.58 -11.43 9.22
C LEU A 115 14.76 -12.21 8.65
N ARG A 116 14.71 -13.55 8.63
CA ARG A 116 15.76 -14.37 8.01
C ARG A 116 15.87 -14.09 6.51
N VAL A 117 14.75 -14.11 5.79
CA VAL A 117 14.72 -13.84 4.34
C VAL A 117 15.27 -12.45 4.03
N LEU A 118 14.86 -11.43 4.78
CA LEU A 118 15.34 -10.06 4.59
C LEU A 118 16.84 -9.92 4.88
N LEU A 119 17.35 -10.58 5.92
CA LEU A 119 18.78 -10.61 6.23
C LEU A 119 19.57 -11.34 5.14
N ASP A 120 19.10 -12.48 4.66
CA ASP A 120 19.74 -13.22 3.57
C ASP A 120 19.75 -12.41 2.27
N HIS A 121 18.66 -11.70 1.98
CA HIS A 121 18.56 -10.79 0.84
C HIS A 121 19.55 -9.62 0.96
N ALA A 122 19.69 -9.02 2.15
CA ALA A 122 20.68 -7.97 2.41
C ALA A 122 22.11 -8.50 2.22
N ASN A 123 22.42 -9.67 2.78
CA ASN A 123 23.74 -10.30 2.66
C ASN A 123 24.09 -10.64 1.20
N ALA A 124 23.09 -11.04 0.39
CA ALA A 124 23.25 -11.25 -1.05
C ALA A 124 23.39 -9.95 -1.86
N GLY A 125 23.28 -8.78 -1.22
CA GLY A 125 23.34 -7.47 -1.87
C GLY A 125 22.06 -7.08 -2.59
N GLY A 126 20.93 -7.71 -2.29
CA GLY A 126 19.64 -7.43 -2.93
C GLY A 126 19.12 -6.01 -2.68
N PHE A 127 19.60 -5.34 -1.62
CA PHE A 127 19.28 -3.94 -1.34
C PHE A 127 20.27 -2.91 -1.91
N ARG A 128 21.26 -3.34 -2.72
CA ARG A 128 22.26 -2.45 -3.32
C ARG A 128 21.85 -1.99 -4.72
N GLY A 129 22.31 -0.80 -5.10
CA GLY A 129 22.07 -0.26 -6.44
C GLY A 129 20.59 -0.02 -6.74
N ALA A 130 20.10 -0.49 -7.89
CA ALA A 130 18.70 -0.38 -8.29
C ALA A 130 17.81 -1.41 -7.57
N PHE A 131 17.79 -1.37 -6.24
CA PHE A 131 17.08 -2.35 -5.41
C PHE A 131 15.56 -2.35 -5.61
N THR A 132 15.00 -1.21 -6.04
CA THR A 132 13.57 -1.07 -6.38
C THR A 132 13.23 -1.54 -7.80
N ALA A 133 14.20 -2.05 -8.58
CA ALA A 133 13.92 -2.58 -9.90
C ALA A 133 12.97 -3.80 -9.79
N ASN A 134 11.98 -3.88 -10.70
CA ASN A 134 10.91 -4.89 -10.68
C ASN A 134 11.42 -6.33 -10.45
N GLY A 135 12.51 -6.73 -11.11
CA GLY A 135 13.06 -8.09 -10.98
C GLY A 135 13.69 -8.39 -9.60
N THR A 136 14.18 -7.38 -8.88
CA THR A 136 14.74 -7.57 -7.53
C THR A 136 13.61 -7.66 -6.50
N MET A 137 12.61 -6.78 -6.62
CA MET A 137 11.43 -6.80 -5.76
C MET A 137 10.60 -8.08 -5.94
N GLU A 138 10.47 -8.58 -7.16
CA GLU A 138 9.75 -9.84 -7.44
C GLU A 138 10.42 -11.04 -6.75
N ARG A 139 11.75 -11.12 -6.79
CA ARG A 139 12.50 -12.18 -6.09
C ARG A 139 12.33 -12.10 -4.57
N LEU A 140 12.35 -10.89 -4.01
CA LEU A 140 12.13 -10.71 -2.58
C LEU A 140 10.71 -11.12 -2.18
N ARG A 141 9.69 -10.68 -2.94
CA ARG A 141 8.30 -11.07 -2.72
C ARG A 141 8.09 -12.57 -2.81
N ALA A 142 8.66 -13.22 -3.82
CA ALA A 142 8.58 -14.66 -3.99
C ALA A 142 9.19 -15.41 -2.79
N ALA A 143 10.37 -15.01 -2.32
CA ALA A 143 11.02 -15.61 -1.16
C ALA A 143 10.23 -15.41 0.14
N LEU A 144 9.67 -14.21 0.36
CA LEU A 144 8.79 -13.93 1.50
C LEU A 144 7.51 -14.78 1.44
N THR A 145 6.92 -14.91 0.26
CA THR A 145 5.71 -15.70 0.04
C THR A 145 5.97 -17.18 0.31
N GLU A 146 7.09 -17.72 -0.17
CA GLU A 146 7.48 -19.13 0.06
C GLU A 146 7.56 -19.46 1.56
N VAL A 147 8.23 -18.62 2.35
CA VAL A 147 8.34 -18.85 3.79
C VAL A 147 7.03 -18.59 4.53
N ALA A 148 6.21 -17.64 4.08
CA ALA A 148 4.89 -17.43 4.65
C ALA A 148 3.96 -18.63 4.39
N ILE A 149 4.01 -19.23 3.20
CA ILE A 149 3.28 -20.47 2.88
C ILE A 149 3.74 -21.59 3.81
N ALA A 150 5.06 -21.70 4.08
CA ALA A 150 5.57 -22.73 4.98
C ALA A 150 5.04 -22.58 6.43
N GLU A 151 4.87 -21.35 6.93
CA GLU A 151 4.40 -21.09 8.30
C GLU A 151 2.87 -21.07 8.45
N LEU A 152 2.15 -20.57 7.45
CA LEU A 152 0.70 -20.35 7.48
C LEU A 152 -0.10 -21.40 6.70
N GLY A 153 0.47 -21.94 5.63
CA GLY A 153 -0.16 -22.90 4.72
C GLY A 153 -1.16 -22.26 3.77
N ASP A 154 -2.19 -23.04 3.43
CA ASP A 154 -3.28 -22.71 2.49
C ASP A 154 -3.99 -21.35 2.67
N PRO A 155 -4.13 -20.73 3.86
CA PRO A 155 -4.80 -19.44 3.96
C PRO A 155 -4.05 -18.28 3.32
N LEU A 156 -2.73 -18.38 3.10
CA LEU A 156 -1.97 -17.28 2.48
C LEU A 156 -2.21 -17.23 0.97
N ARG A 157 -2.41 -16.03 0.43
CA ARG A 157 -2.49 -15.75 -1.01
C ARG A 157 -1.27 -15.03 -1.54
N ASP A 158 -0.86 -13.94 -0.86
CA ASP A 158 0.30 -13.15 -1.26
C ASP A 158 0.91 -12.41 -0.06
N VAL A 159 2.14 -11.92 -0.25
CA VAL A 159 2.82 -10.98 0.66
C VAL A 159 2.97 -9.64 -0.04
N LEU A 160 2.43 -8.60 0.58
CA LEU A 160 2.45 -7.23 0.08
C LEU A 160 3.59 -6.46 0.74
N ILE A 161 4.49 -5.91 -0.07
CA ILE A 161 5.48 -4.93 0.37
C ILE A 161 4.84 -3.54 0.23
N LEU A 162 4.41 -2.97 1.36
CA LEU A 162 3.72 -1.67 1.39
C LEU A 162 4.69 -0.49 1.29
N ASP A 163 5.85 -0.61 1.93
CA ASP A 163 6.89 0.40 1.92
C ASP A 163 8.27 -0.24 2.03
N ILE A 164 9.26 0.38 1.39
CA ILE A 164 10.67 0.03 1.51
C ILE A 164 11.51 1.30 1.45
N ASN A 165 12.25 1.55 2.52
CA ASN A 165 13.18 2.66 2.63
C ASN A 165 14.60 2.14 2.89
N ARG A 166 15.60 2.73 2.25
CA ARG A 166 17.01 2.47 2.52
C ARG A 166 17.69 3.77 2.95
N GLN A 167 18.22 3.78 4.15
CA GLN A 167 18.92 4.91 4.75
C GLN A 167 20.42 4.62 4.80
N GLU A 168 21.21 5.39 4.06
CA GLU A 168 22.67 5.33 4.09
C GLU A 168 23.20 5.75 5.47
N MET A 169 24.19 5.02 5.98
CA MET A 169 24.98 5.44 7.13
C MET A 169 26.01 6.45 6.63
N THR A 170 25.95 7.68 7.15
CA THR A 170 26.85 8.79 6.76
C THR A 170 28.19 8.70 7.47
#